data_AF-A0A816C5J4-F1
#
_entry.id   AF-A0A816C5J4-F1
#
_cell.length_a   1.000
_cell.length_b   1.000
_cell.length_c   1.000
_cell.angle_alpha   90.00
_cell.angle_beta   90.00
_cell.angle_gamma   90.00
#
_symmetry.space_group_name_H-M   'P 1'
#
loop_
_entity.id
_entity.type
_entity.pdbx_description
1 polymer ?
#
loop_
_entity_poly.entity_id
_entity_poly.type
_entity_poly.pdbx_seq_one_letter_code
_entity_poly.pdbx_strand_id
1 'polypeptide(L)'
;SANYVHTFTYGYGDKVIPGHTWFFQTPEYNIYATVSGDGKCIPFTETVIIGTPMPMISTMTYTDFMPGIKDPSVFVIPEICKSL
;
A
#
# COMPACT_ATOMS: atom_id res chain seq x y z
N SER A 1 -2.38 16.85 -1.36
CA SER A 1 -1.07 16.43 -1.91
C SER A 1 -0.35 15.60 -0.88
N ALA A 2 0.55 14.69 -1.29
CA ALA A 2 1.38 13.91 -0.37
C ALA A 2 2.71 14.63 -0.10
N ASN A 3 3.20 14.55 1.13
CA ASN A 3 4.48 15.10 1.58
C ASN A 3 5.51 13.98 1.65
N TYR A 4 6.70 14.22 1.11
CA TYR A 4 7.81 13.29 1.25
C TYR A 4 8.24 13.20 2.73
N VAL A 5 8.46 11.99 3.23
CA VAL A 5 8.88 11.75 4.62
C VAL A 5 10.35 11.37 4.68
N HIS A 6 10.71 10.23 4.08
CA HIS A 6 12.08 9.71 4.13
C HIS A 6 12.33 8.64 3.05
N THR A 7 13.60 8.30 2.89
CA THR A 7 14.06 7.13 2.13
C THR A 7 14.54 6.07 3.10
N PHE A 8 14.39 4.80 2.74
CA PHE A 8 15.01 3.68 3.42
C PHE A 8 15.44 2.63 2.39
N THR A 9 16.11 1.59 2.85
CA THR A 9 16.53 0.48 1.98
C THR A 9 15.88 -0.81 2.48
N TYR A 10 15.21 -1.52 1.58
CA TYR A 10 14.63 -2.83 1.86
C TYR A 10 15.55 -3.92 1.32
N GLY A 11 15.78 -4.97 2.11
CA GLY A 11 16.64 -6.10 1.73
C GLY A 11 17.95 -6.18 2.51
N TYR A 12 18.86 -7.04 2.06
CA TYR A 12 20.09 -7.35 2.77
C TYR A 12 21.23 -7.67 1.79
N GLY A 13 22.44 -7.24 2.12
CA GLY A 13 23.63 -7.48 1.30
C GLY A 13 23.57 -6.75 -0.05
N ASP A 14 23.79 -7.49 -1.12
CA ASP A 14 23.73 -7.02 -2.51
C ASP A 14 22.30 -6.95 -3.08
N LYS A 15 21.31 -7.48 -2.35
CA LYS A 15 19.90 -7.50 -2.77
C LYS A 15 19.12 -6.45 -2.00
N VAL A 16 19.37 -5.20 -2.37
CA VAL A 16 18.73 -4.03 -1.76
C VAL A 16 17.88 -3.27 -2.78
N ILE A 17 16.73 -2.78 -2.33
CA ILE A 17 15.83 -1.94 -3.12
C ILE A 17 15.59 -0.65 -2.32
N PRO A 18 15.84 0.54 -2.90
CA PRO A 18 15.48 1.79 -2.25
C PRO A 18 13.96 1.88 -2.10
N GLY A 19 13.49 2.48 -1.01
CA GLY A 19 12.09 2.74 -0.73
C GLY A 19 11.89 4.20 -0.37
N HIS A 20 10.77 4.79 -0.78
CA HIS A 20 10.36 6.15 -0.45
C HIS A 20 9.04 6.14 0.29
N THR A 21 8.99 6.84 1.41
CA THR A 21 7.80 6.98 2.23
C THR A 21 7.19 8.36 2.03
N TRP A 22 5.89 8.37 1.78
CA TRP A 22 5.07 9.55 1.57
C TRP A 22 3.96 9.60 2.61
N PHE A 23 3.65 10.79 3.10
CA PHE A 23 2.59 11.04 4.05
C PHE A 23 1.48 11.86 3.41
N PHE A 24 0.24 11.42 3.54
CA PHE A 24 -0.94 12.14 3.09
C PHE A 24 -2.00 12.13 4.18
N GLN A 25 -2.62 13.29 4.39
CA GLN A 25 -3.68 13.46 5.37
C GLN A 25 -5.00 13.81 4.67
N THR A 26 -6.04 13.11 5.06
CA THR A 26 -7.46 13.43 4.79
C THR A 26 -8.09 13.96 6.07
N PRO A 27 -9.32 14.51 6.04
CA PRO A 27 -10.02 14.89 7.27
C PRO A 27 -10.17 13.73 8.27
N GLU A 28 -10.26 12.49 7.79
CA GLU A 28 -10.52 11.30 8.60
C GLU A 28 -9.27 10.45 8.90
N TYR A 29 -8.26 10.49 8.01
CA TYR A 29 -7.15 9.54 7.99
C TYR A 29 -5.79 10.19 7.82
N ASN A 30 -4.81 9.65 8.54
CA ASN A 30 -3.39 9.84 8.31
C ASN A 30 -2.84 8.61 7.58
N ILE A 31 -2.27 8.78 6.40
CA ILE A 31 -1.83 7.70 5.53
C ILE A 31 -0.33 7.82 5.29
N TYR A 32 0.41 6.75 5.56
CA TYR A 32 1.81 6.58 5.18
C TYR A 32 1.89 5.53 4.08
N ALA A 33 2.32 5.93 2.89
CA ALA A 33 2.48 5.04 1.76
C ALA A 33 3.97 4.89 1.42
N THR A 34 4.38 3.66 1.21
CA THR A 34 5.77 3.31 0.93
C THR A 34 5.86 2.62 -0.42
N VAL A 35 6.71 3.14 -1.30
CA VAL A 35 6.89 2.64 -2.67
C VAL A 35 8.37 2.45 -3.02
N SER A 36 8.67 1.68 -4.05
CA SER A 36 10.03 1.51 -4.56
C SER A 36 10.61 2.85 -5.05
N GLY A 37 11.85 3.12 -4.67
CA GLY A 37 12.62 4.31 -5.04
C GLY A 37 13.43 4.15 -6.32
N ASP A 38 13.30 3.02 -7.03
CA ASP A 38 13.99 2.72 -8.30
C ASP A 38 13.29 3.34 -9.53
N GLY A 39 12.34 4.26 -9.31
CA GLY A 39 11.54 4.90 -10.34
C GLY A 39 10.36 4.07 -10.85
N LYS A 40 10.20 2.81 -10.41
CA LYS A 40 9.05 1.97 -10.79
C LYS A 40 7.81 2.20 -9.92
N CYS A 41 7.97 2.85 -8.76
CA CYS A 41 6.89 3.16 -7.83
C CYS A 41 6.04 1.95 -7.41
N ILE A 42 6.67 0.78 -7.21
CA ILE A 42 5.99 -0.44 -6.79
C ILE A 42 5.60 -0.31 -5.30
N PRO A 43 4.36 -0.56 -4.90
CA PRO A 43 3.95 -0.44 -3.50
C PRO A 43 4.62 -1.51 -2.63
N PHE A 44 5.09 -1.11 -1.45
CA PHE A 44 5.61 -2.02 -0.42
C PHE A 44 4.66 -2.10 0.76
N THR A 45 4.29 -0.96 1.35
CA THR A 45 3.40 -0.89 2.50
C THR A 45 2.51 0.34 2.46
N GLU A 46 1.34 0.24 3.06
CA GLU A 46 0.47 1.37 3.35
C GLU A 46 -0.06 1.26 4.78
N THR A 47 0.14 2.30 5.58
CA THR A 47 -0.38 2.40 6.94
C THR A 47 -1.42 3.51 7.01
N VAL A 48 -2.64 3.15 7.40
CA VAL A 48 -3.76 4.07 7.62
C VAL A 48 -4.03 4.17 9.10
N ILE A 49 -4.04 5.40 9.63
CA ILE A 49 -4.31 5.72 11.02
C ILE A 49 -5.57 6.59 11.06
N ILE A 50 -6.63 6.06 11.67
CA ILE A 50 -7.89 6.77 11.92
C ILE A 50 -7.78 7.44 13.30
N GLY A 51 -8.27 8.68 13.43
CA GLY A 51 -8.21 9.47 14.66
C GLY A 51 -8.99 8.91 15.87
N THR A 52 -8.95 9.67 16.96
CA THR A 52 -9.48 9.35 18.32
C THR A 52 -11.02 9.24 18.35
N PRO A 53 -11.63 8.63 19.41
CA PRO A 53 -11.10 8.33 20.75
C PRO A 53 -10.14 7.15 20.85
N MET A 54 -10.14 6.22 19.89
CA MET A 54 -9.18 5.12 19.83
C MET A 54 -8.57 5.07 18.43
N PRO A 55 -7.25 5.29 18.29
CA PRO A 55 -6.63 5.27 16.97
C PRO A 55 -6.71 3.86 16.40
N MET A 56 -7.40 3.69 15.29
CA MET A 56 -7.37 2.45 14.52
C MET A 56 -6.20 2.52 13.55
N ILE A 57 -5.33 1.54 13.60
CA ILE A 57 -4.18 1.44 12.72
C ILE A 57 -4.36 0.18 11.87
N SER A 58 -4.41 0.35 10.55
CA SER A 58 -4.32 -0.74 9.60
C SER A 58 -3.01 -0.59 8.84
N THR A 59 -2.25 -1.67 8.72
CA THR A 59 -1.08 -1.72 7.85
C THR A 59 -1.25 -2.85 6.85
N MET A 60 -1.18 -2.50 5.57
CA MET A 60 -1.17 -3.43 4.46
C MET A 60 0.24 -3.52 3.91
N THR A 61 0.69 -4.74 3.64
CA THR A 61 1.98 -5.01 2.99
C THR A 61 1.71 -5.73 1.67
N TYR A 62 2.43 -5.34 0.63
CA TYR A 62 2.29 -5.90 -0.71
C TYR A 62 3.53 -6.73 -1.05
N THR A 63 3.30 -7.95 -1.48
CA THR A 63 4.34 -8.87 -1.99
C THR A 63 3.89 -9.45 -3.32
N ASP A 64 4.84 -10.00 -4.09
CA ASP A 64 4.57 -10.67 -5.38
C ASP A 64 3.76 -9.81 -6.37
N PHE A 65 4.02 -8.51 -6.38
CA PHE A 65 3.33 -7.57 -7.26
C PHE A 65 3.56 -7.93 -8.73
N MET A 66 2.47 -8.13 -9.47
CA MET A 66 2.48 -8.32 -10.92
C MET A 66 1.65 -7.20 -11.56
N PRO A 67 2.17 -6.51 -12.58
CA PRO A 67 1.38 -5.52 -13.31
C PRO A 67 0.25 -6.20 -14.11
N GLY A 68 -0.94 -5.61 -14.04
CA GLY A 68 -2.12 -6.10 -14.74
C GLY A 68 -2.83 -7.25 -14.00
N ILE A 69 -3.92 -7.73 -14.60
CA ILE A 69 -4.75 -8.81 -14.06
C ILE A 69 -4.65 -9.99 -15.02
N LYS A 70 -4.20 -11.15 -14.52
CA LYS A 70 -4.05 -12.37 -15.33
C LYS A 70 -5.40 -12.97 -15.74
N ASP A 71 -6.35 -13.00 -14.81
CA ASP A 71 -7.70 -13.54 -15.03
C ASP A 71 -8.75 -12.54 -14.54
N PRO A 72 -9.42 -11.81 -15.44
CA PRO A 72 -10.46 -10.85 -15.07
C PRO A 72 -11.71 -11.47 -14.46
N SER A 73 -11.92 -12.79 -14.58
CA SER A 73 -13.10 -13.45 -14.03
C SER A 73 -13.18 -13.38 -12.50
N VAL A 74 -12.07 -13.08 -11.82
CA VAL A 74 -12.01 -12.84 -10.38
C VAL A 74 -12.88 -11.66 -9.91
N PHE A 75 -13.28 -10.78 -10.83
CA PHE A 75 -14.21 -9.68 -10.55
C PHE A 75 -15.68 -10.01 -10.83
N VAL A 76 -15.97 -11.19 -11.39
CA VAL A 76 -17.35 -11.65 -11.62
C VAL A 76 -17.94 -12.14 -10.30
N ILE A 77 -19.04 -11.53 -9.88
CA ILE A 77 -19.73 -11.88 -8.64
C ILE A 77 -20.24 -13.32 -8.72
N PRO A 78 -19.86 -14.21 -7.78
CA PRO A 78 -20.35 -15.58 -7.74
C PRO A 78 -21.88 -15.64 -7.59
N GLU A 79 -22.52 -16.65 -8.19
CA GLU A 79 -23.99 -16.82 -8.12
C GLU A 79 -24.52 -16.88 -6.68
N ILE A 80 -23.78 -17.49 -5.74
CA ILE A 80 -24.15 -17.55 -4.32
C ILE A 80 -24.30 -16.16 -3.67
N CYS A 81 -23.62 -15.14 -4.19
CA CYS A 81 -23.71 -13.78 -3.70
C CYS A 81 -24.88 -12.99 -4.31
N LYS A 82 -25.57 -13.52 -5.33
CA LYS A 82 -26.69 -12.84 -6.01
C LYS A 82 -28.05 -13.10 -5.37
N SER A 83 -28.13 -14.04 -4.43
CA SER A 83 -29.36 -14.41 -3.72
C SER A 83 -29.48 -13.81 -2.32
N LEU A 84 -28.65 -12.83 -1.97
CA LEU A 84 -28.76 -12.00 -0.75
C LEU A 84 -29.59 -10.76 -1.05
#